data_AF-T0SYX9-F1
#
_entry.id   AF-T0SYX9-F1
#
_cell.length_a   1.000
_cell.length_b   1.000
_cell.length_c   1.000
_cell.angle_alpha   90.00
_cell.angle_beta   90.00
_cell.angle_gamma   90.00
#
_symmetry.space_group_name_H-M   'P 1'
#
loop_
_entity.id
_entity.type
_entity.pdbx_description
1 polymer ?
#
loop_
_entity_poly.entity_id
_entity_poly.type
_entity_poly.pdbx_seq_one_letter_code
_entity_poly.pdbx_strand_id
1 'polypeptide(L)'
;MKLYFIILAIVLTLMASKVLVEDIMMVDDAIDIQIELKRFCDKNNRYPTKLEFENLRPWLRDKRGREWYYWVKDNYRSATFQYPMSFPLPFAPGRAKVSEFIPVIYANAVNNPCLLK
;
A
#
# COMPACT_ATOMS: atom_id res chain seq x y z
N MET A 1 35.05 3.90 -22.43
CA MET A 1 34.71 3.83 -20.99
C MET A 1 33.83 4.98 -20.50
N LYS A 2 34.20 6.26 -20.65
CA LYS A 2 33.38 7.40 -20.18
C LYS A 2 31.93 7.40 -20.71
N LEU A 3 31.75 7.16 -22.01
CA LEU A 3 30.41 7.11 -22.64
C LEU A 3 29.54 5.98 -22.06
N TYR A 4 30.13 4.81 -21.78
CA TYR A 4 29.41 3.69 -21.17
C TYR A 4 28.89 4.03 -19.77
N PHE A 5 29.72 4.68 -18.94
CA PHE A 5 29.27 5.11 -17.61
C PHE A 5 28.16 6.16 -17.67
N ILE A 6 28.21 7.06 -18.65
CA ILE A 6 27.14 8.06 -18.87
C ILE A 6 25.83 7.35 -19.26
N ILE A 7 25.89 6.42 -20.22
CA ILE A 7 24.70 5.66 -20.64
C ILE A 7 24.15 4.84 -19.47
N LEU A 8 25.01 4.17 -18.71
CA LEU A 8 24.61 3.38 -17.54
C LEU A 8 23.94 4.26 -16.47
N ALA A 9 24.49 5.44 -16.18
CA ALA A 9 23.89 6.38 -15.25
C ALA A 9 22.50 6.85 -15.72
N ILE A 10 22.35 7.18 -17.00
CA ILE A 10 21.05 7.56 -17.58
C ILE A 10 20.04 6.42 -17.42
N VAL A 11 20.40 5.20 -17.79
CA VAL A 11 19.50 4.03 -17.67
C VAL A 11 19.09 3.80 -16.22
N LEU A 12 20.04 3.85 -15.28
CA LEU A 12 19.75 3.68 -13.85
C LEU A 12 18.83 4.79 -13.32
N THR A 13 19.05 6.06 -13.70
CA THR A 13 18.18 7.18 -13.29
C THR A 13 16.77 7.06 -13.86
N LEU A 14 16.61 6.61 -15.11
CA LEU A 14 15.29 6.38 -15.71
C LEU A 14 14.54 5.24 -15.02
N MET A 15 15.24 4.13 -14.72
CA MET A 15 14.67 3.01 -13.98
C MET A 15 14.26 3.43 -12.56
N ALA A 16 15.11 4.16 -11.83
CA ALA A 16 14.80 4.66 -10.50
C ALA A 16 13.61 5.64 -10.53
N SER A 17 13.55 6.54 -11.52
CA SER A 17 12.45 7.48 -11.69
C SER A 17 11.11 6.77 -11.95
N LYS A 18 11.13 5.73 -12.79
CA LYS A 18 9.93 4.92 -13.05
C LYS A 18 9.41 4.25 -11.78
N VAL A 19 10.30 3.62 -11.01
CA VAL A 19 9.94 2.96 -9.75
C VAL A 19 9.42 3.98 -8.73
N LEU A 20 10.01 5.18 -8.67
CA LEU A 20 9.54 6.25 -7.79
C LEU A 20 8.11 6.71 -8.14
N VAL A 21 7.79 6.86 -9.43
CA VAL A 21 6.43 7.21 -9.87
C VAL A 21 5.44 6.11 -9.49
N GLU A 22 5.82 4.84 -9.66
CA GLU A 22 5.00 3.71 -9.23
C GLU A 22 4.73 3.75 -7.72
N ASP A 23 5.75 4.00 -6.90
CA ASP A 23 5.60 4.12 -5.44
C ASP A 23 4.71 5.31 -5.05
N ILE A 24 4.80 6.45 -5.75
CA ILE A 24 3.91 7.60 -5.51
C ILE A 24 2.44 7.23 -5.79
N MET A 25 2.16 6.55 -6.90
CA MET A 25 0.80 6.09 -7.21
C MET A 25 0.29 5.07 -6.17
N MET A 26 1.18 4.20 -5.68
CA MET A 26 0.85 3.24 -4.64
C MET A 26 0.48 3.94 -3.31
N VAL A 27 1.17 5.03 -2.98
CA VAL A 27 0.83 5.83 -1.78
C VAL A 27 -0.52 6.52 -1.94
N ASP A 28 -0.83 7.05 -3.12
CA ASP A 28 -2.14 7.66 -3.41
C ASP A 28 -3.28 6.63 -3.24
N ASP A 29 -3.11 5.44 -3.83
CA ASP A 29 -4.02 4.30 -3.66
C ASP A 29 -4.21 3.92 -2.17
N ALA A 30 -3.12 3.94 -1.38
CA ALA A 30 -3.15 3.59 0.04
C ALA A 30 -3.91 4.62 0.88
N ILE A 31 -3.80 5.91 0.54
CA ILE A 31 -4.55 6.99 1.18
C ILE A 31 -6.04 6.82 0.89
N ASP A 32 -6.41 6.55 -0.35
CA ASP A 32 -7.79 6.30 -0.77
C ASP A 32 -8.42 5.12 -0.02
N ILE A 33 -7.69 4.00 0.08
CA ILE A 33 -8.11 2.83 0.85
C ILE A 33 -8.32 3.17 2.32
N GLN A 34 -7.42 3.95 2.93
CA GLN A 34 -7.56 4.37 4.32
C GLN A 34 -8.83 5.21 4.53
N ILE A 35 -9.13 6.13 3.61
CA ILE A 35 -10.33 6.97 3.64
C ILE A 35 -11.59 6.10 3.54
N GLU A 36 -11.61 5.12 2.65
CA GLU A 36 -12.76 4.22 2.48
C GLU A 36 -12.99 3.32 3.68
N LEU A 37 -11.93 2.73 4.22
CA LEU A 37 -12.01 1.92 5.44
C LEU A 37 -12.57 2.75 6.60
N LYS A 38 -12.17 4.02 6.73
CA LYS A 38 -12.73 4.94 7.72
C LYS A 38 -14.21 5.21 7.48
N ARG A 39 -14.62 5.55 6.25
CA ARG A 39 -16.03 5.76 5.88
C ARG A 39 -16.88 4.52 6.15
N PHE A 40 -16.35 3.33 5.87
CA PHE A 40 -17.04 2.07 6.15
C PHE A 40 -17.23 1.85 7.65
N CYS A 41 -16.20 2.10 8.46
CA CYS A 41 -16.30 2.06 9.92
C CYS A 41 -17.32 3.07 10.44
N ASP A 42 -17.28 4.33 9.99
CA ASP A 42 -18.22 5.37 10.43
C ASP A 42 -19.69 5.01 10.13
N LYS A 43 -19.94 4.31 9.02
CA LYS A 43 -21.29 3.89 8.62
C LYS A 43 -21.77 2.61 9.30
N ASN A 44 -20.88 1.64 9.50
CA ASN A 44 -21.26 0.28 9.91
C ASN A 44 -20.81 -0.06 11.35
N ASN A 45 -20.12 0.84 12.04
CA ASN A 45 -19.50 0.61 13.35
C ASN A 45 -18.56 -0.62 13.38
N ARG A 46 -17.98 -0.97 12.23
CA ARG A 46 -17.06 -2.10 12.04
C ARG A 46 -16.25 -1.92 10.76
N TYR A 47 -15.11 -2.60 10.65
CA TYR A 47 -14.39 -2.73 9.39
C TYR A 47 -14.99 -3.79 8.46
N PRO A 48 -14.75 -3.69 7.14
CA PRO A 48 -15.24 -4.69 6.20
C PRO A 48 -14.54 -6.03 6.39
N THR A 49 -15.26 -7.12 6.11
CA THR A 49 -14.64 -8.44 5.91
C THR A 49 -13.70 -8.40 4.71
N LYS A 50 -12.84 -9.40 4.54
CA LYS A 50 -11.97 -9.51 3.35
C LYS A 50 -12.77 -9.48 2.04
N LEU A 51 -13.92 -10.17 1.99
CA LEU A 51 -14.77 -10.20 0.81
C LEU A 51 -15.41 -8.83 0.54
N GLU A 52 -15.90 -8.13 1.57
CA GLU A 52 -16.42 -6.78 1.43
C GLU A 52 -15.33 -5.79 0.98
N PHE A 53 -14.13 -5.92 1.52
CA PHE A 53 -12.98 -5.10 1.14
C PHE A 53 -12.61 -5.27 -0.34
N GLU A 54 -12.54 -6.51 -0.82
CA GLU A 54 -12.31 -6.80 -2.23
C GLU A 54 -13.42 -6.29 -3.15
N ASN A 55 -14.66 -6.21 -2.66
CA ASN A 55 -15.79 -5.65 -3.39
C ASN A 55 -15.81 -4.11 -3.39
N LEU A 56 -15.26 -3.47 -2.35
CA LEU A 56 -15.13 -2.01 -2.31
C LEU A 56 -14.23 -1.52 -3.44
N ARG A 57 -13.15 -2.25 -3.74
CA ARG A 57 -12.22 -1.94 -4.83
C ARG A 57 -11.92 -3.18 -5.68
N PRO A 58 -12.72 -3.43 -6.73
CA PRO A 58 -12.51 -4.56 -7.63
C PRO A 58 -11.12 -4.58 -8.29
N TRP A 59 -10.50 -3.40 -8.47
CA TRP A 59 -9.15 -3.30 -9.04
C TRP A 59 -8.04 -3.82 -8.11
N LEU A 60 -8.29 -4.00 -6.80
CA LEU A 60 -7.37 -4.70 -5.90
C LEU A 60 -7.24 -6.20 -6.28
N ARG A 61 -8.28 -6.76 -6.91
CA ARG A 61 -8.24 -8.13 -7.47
C ARG A 61 -7.52 -8.16 -8.81
N ASP A 62 -7.54 -7.05 -9.53
CA ASP A 62 -6.95 -6.94 -10.86
C ASP A 62 -5.45 -6.71 -10.72
N LYS A 63 -4.70 -7.81 -10.86
CA LYS A 63 -3.26 -7.93 -10.66
C LYS A 63 -2.43 -6.96 -11.52
N ARG A 64 -2.39 -5.67 -11.19
CA ARG A 64 -1.27 -4.79 -11.57
C ARG A 64 -0.03 -5.04 -10.70
N GLY A 65 0.31 -6.32 -10.50
CA GLY A 65 1.60 -6.76 -9.98
C GLY A 65 2.00 -6.38 -8.54
N ARG A 66 1.10 -5.79 -7.74
CA ARG A 66 1.44 -5.31 -6.39
C ARG A 66 0.50 -5.95 -5.39
N GLU A 67 1.02 -6.92 -4.63
CA GLU A 67 0.24 -7.72 -3.70
C GLU A 67 -0.17 -6.86 -2.49
N TRP A 68 -1.46 -6.50 -2.45
CA TRP A 68 -2.07 -5.88 -1.29
C TRP A 68 -2.53 -6.95 -0.32
N TYR A 69 -2.29 -6.72 0.96
CA TYR A 69 -2.74 -7.60 2.02
C TYR A 69 -3.70 -6.85 2.91
N TYR A 70 -4.78 -7.52 3.30
CA TYR A 70 -5.78 -6.96 4.19
C TYR A 70 -6.17 -8.01 5.22
N TRP A 71 -6.15 -7.63 6.49
CA TRP A 71 -6.60 -8.44 7.60
C TRP A 71 -7.42 -7.60 8.56
N VAL A 72 -8.50 -8.20 9.06
CA VAL A 72 -9.36 -7.62 10.07
C VAL A 72 -9.26 -8.47 11.33
N LYS A 73 -9.22 -7.85 12.51
CA LYS A 73 -9.25 -8.59 13.78
C LYS A 73 -10.63 -9.21 14.00
N ASP A 74 -10.69 -10.27 14.79
CA ASP A 74 -11.89 -11.08 15.05
C ASP A 74 -13.11 -10.27 15.53
N ASN A 75 -12.89 -9.12 16.16
CA ASN A 75 -13.95 -8.24 16.64
C ASN A 75 -14.38 -7.15 15.63
N TYR A 76 -13.80 -7.12 14.43
CA TYR A 76 -14.00 -6.09 13.39
C TYR A 76 -13.73 -4.65 13.84
N ARG A 77 -13.11 -4.44 15.01
CA ARG A 77 -12.81 -3.11 15.56
C ARG A 77 -11.49 -2.55 15.07
N SER A 78 -10.68 -3.35 14.41
CA SER A 78 -9.46 -2.88 13.76
C SER A 78 -9.20 -3.68 12.51
N ALA A 79 -8.82 -2.99 11.45
CA ALA A 79 -8.27 -3.59 10.25
C ALA A 79 -6.87 -3.07 10.01
N THR A 80 -6.08 -3.89 9.33
CA THR A 80 -4.78 -3.50 8.82
C THR A 80 -4.70 -3.91 7.36
N PHE A 81 -4.14 -3.00 6.57
CA PHE A 81 -3.74 -3.31 5.22
C PHE A 81 -2.24 -3.05 5.08
N GLN A 82 -1.63 -3.78 4.15
CA GLN A 82 -0.22 -3.68 3.80
C GLN A 82 -0.07 -3.63 2.29
N TYR A 83 0.88 -2.81 1.88
CA TYR A 83 1.19 -2.56 0.48
C TYR A 83 2.70 -2.41 0.26
N PRO A 84 3.20 -2.80 -0.92
CA PRO A 84 4.62 -2.82 -1.22
C PRO A 84 5.15 -1.43 -1.62
N MET A 85 6.36 -1.09 -1.20
CA MET A 85 7.10 0.10 -1.64
C MET A 85 8.58 -0.19 -1.84
N SER A 86 9.19 0.45 -2.85
CA SER A 86 10.62 0.32 -3.14
C SER A 86 11.45 1.37 -2.41
N PHE A 87 10.94 2.60 -2.33
CA PHE A 87 11.58 3.73 -1.66
C PHE A 87 10.88 4.07 -0.34
N PRO A 88 11.62 4.49 0.71
CA PRO A 88 11.03 4.96 1.96
C PRO A 88 10.49 6.39 1.80
N LEU A 89 9.26 6.51 1.30
CA LEU A 89 8.60 7.82 1.14
C LEU A 89 8.05 8.31 2.49
N PRO A 90 8.43 9.50 2.98
CA PRO A 90 8.08 9.97 4.33
C PRO A 90 6.58 10.28 4.51
N PHE A 91 5.87 10.51 3.41
CA PHE A 91 4.43 10.80 3.40
C PHE A 91 3.56 9.54 3.24
N ALA A 92 4.17 8.36 3.10
CA ALA A 92 3.43 7.13 2.91
C ALA A 92 2.71 6.70 4.21
N PRO A 93 1.40 6.37 4.15
CA PRO A 93 0.66 6.00 5.35
C PRO A 93 1.11 4.64 5.90
N GLY A 94 1.36 4.58 7.21
CA GLY A 94 1.69 3.34 7.91
C GLY A 94 3.12 3.34 8.43
N ARG A 95 3.53 2.19 8.99
CA ARG A 95 4.92 1.99 9.42
C ARG A 95 5.64 1.11 8.41
N ALA A 96 6.74 1.62 7.88
CA ALA A 96 7.67 0.85 7.07
C ALA A 96 8.21 -0.33 7.89
N LYS A 97 7.91 -1.53 7.43
CA LYS A 97 8.49 -2.79 7.91
C LYS A 97 9.16 -3.51 6.74
N VAL A 98 10.17 -4.32 7.01
CA VAL A 98 10.64 -5.29 6.00
C VAL A 98 9.51 -6.30 5.81
N SER A 99 9.06 -6.51 4.58
CA SER A 99 7.97 -7.46 4.30
C SER A 99 8.43 -8.89 4.63
N GLU A 100 7.71 -9.60 5.50
CA GLU A 100 8.00 -11.01 5.83
C GLU A 100 7.51 -12.00 4.75
N PHE A 101 6.74 -11.52 3.75
CA PHE A 101 6.03 -12.36 2.79
C PHE A 101 6.45 -12.14 1.33
N ILE A 102 7.22 -11.08 1.02
CA ILE A 102 7.68 -10.75 -0.33
C ILE A 102 9.07 -10.10 -0.24
N PRO A 103 9.97 -10.31 -1.21
CA PRO A 103 11.19 -9.49 -1.35
C PRO A 103 10.85 -8.05 -1.77
N VAL A 104 10.20 -7.30 -0.89
CA VAL A 104 10.00 -5.84 -1.01
C VAL A 104 10.66 -5.20 0.19
N ILE A 105 11.47 -4.17 -0.07
CA ILE A 105 12.32 -3.54 0.94
C ILE A 105 11.47 -2.88 2.04
N TYR A 106 10.28 -2.36 1.68
CA TYR A 106 9.33 -1.79 2.63
C TYR A 106 7.89 -2.26 2.39
N ALA A 107 7.23 -2.59 3.48
CA ALA A 107 5.83 -2.92 3.61
C ALA A 107 5.23 -1.97 4.65
N ASN A 108 4.32 -1.11 4.21
CA ASN A 108 3.67 -0.16 5.10
C ASN A 108 2.39 -0.77 5.66
N ALA A 109 2.32 -0.94 6.98
CA ALA A 109 1.12 -1.42 7.65
C ALA A 109 0.37 -0.25 8.32
N VAL A 110 -0.92 -0.13 8.05
CA VAL A 110 -1.79 0.90 8.64
C VAL A 110 -2.82 0.24 9.54
N ASN A 111 -2.70 0.41 10.85
CA ASN A 111 -3.71 -0.04 11.81
C ASN A 111 -4.73 1.08 12.05
N ASN A 112 -5.98 0.84 11.68
CA ASN A 112 -7.07 1.79 11.91
C ASN A 112 -8.01 1.21 12.98
N PRO A 113 -8.09 1.81 14.20
CA PRO A 113 -9.11 1.44 15.18
C PRO A 113 -10.46 2.11 14.85
N CYS A 114 -11.55 1.35 14.96
CA CYS A 114 -12.92 1.84 14.83
C CYS A 114 -13.40 2.26 16.22
N LEU A 115 -13.47 3.57 16.46
CA LEU A 115 -14.05 4.11 17.69
C LEU A 115 -15.56 4.01 17.57
N LEU A 116 -16.15 3.05 18.30
CA LEU A 116 -17.59 2.98 18.49
C LEU A 116 -18.01 4.28 19.20
N LYS A 117 -18.92 5.04 18.58
CA LYS A 117 -19.60 6.15 19.25
C LYS A 117 -20.58 5.64 20.30
#